data_AF-V7H5H9-F1
#
_entry.id   AF-V7H5H9-F1
#
_cell.length_a   1.000
_cell.length_b   1.000
_cell.length_c   1.000
_cell.angle_alpha   90.00
_cell.angle_beta   90.00
_cell.angle_gamma   90.00
#
_symmetry.space_group_name_H-M   'P 1'
#
loop_
_entity.id
_entity.type
_entity.pdbx_description
1 polymer ?
#
loop_
_entity_poly.entity_id
_entity_poly.type
_entity_poly.pdbx_seq_one_letter_code
_entity_poly.pdbx_strand_id
1 'polypeptide(L)'
;MPVDLPSTFLFLGRLLLGGAFVFAGLRNVQNEAFLTGLMAARGVPQARLALWAGIVLQTVAGALVMAGLWTAIASAVLVLFLIVATPMFHNFWDHQGPDRASRINGFVGNVALAGGFLTLIAQSL
;
A
#
# COMPACT_ATOMS: atom_id res chain seq x y z
N MET A 1 -16.19 11.32 30.27
CA MET A 1 -15.06 10.37 30.21
C MET A 1 -13.87 11.12 29.65
N PRO A 2 -12.70 11.13 30.31
CA PRO A 2 -11.49 11.67 29.71
C PRO A 2 -11.18 10.87 28.42
N VAL A 3 -10.75 11.55 27.36
CA VAL A 3 -10.35 10.91 26.10
C VAL A 3 -9.17 10.00 26.39
N ASP A 4 -9.27 8.73 26.01
CA ASP A 4 -8.17 7.77 26.09
C ASP A 4 -7.24 7.97 24.88
N LEU A 5 -6.35 8.95 25.03
CA LEU A 5 -5.41 9.36 23.99
C LEU A 5 -4.70 8.19 23.27
N PRO A 6 -4.22 7.13 23.96
CA PRO A 6 -3.56 6.01 23.29
C PRO A 6 -4.47 5.27 22.29
N SER A 7 -5.72 4.98 22.66
CA SER A 7 -6.64 4.25 21.77
C SER A 7 -7.10 5.14 20.62
N THR A 8 -7.28 6.45 20.89
CA THR A 8 -7.64 7.44 19.88
C THR A 8 -6.54 7.55 18.83
N PHE A 9 -5.27 7.65 19.25
CA PHE A 9 -4.15 7.68 18.32
C PHE A 9 -3.99 6.37 17.54
N LEU A 10 -4.22 5.22 18.18
CA LEU A 10 -4.21 3.95 17.48
C LEU A 10 -5.31 3.86 16.41
N PHE A 11 -6.52 4.29 16.75
CA PHE A 11 -7.63 4.35 15.80
C PHE A 11 -7.28 5.25 14.61
N LEU A 12 -6.75 6.45 14.86
CA LEU A 12 -6.32 7.37 13.81
C LEU A 12 -5.19 6.80 12.96
N GLY A 13 -4.19 6.15 13.58
CA GLY A 13 -3.09 5.51 12.87
C GLY A 13 -3.57 4.42 11.91
N ARG A 14 -4.47 3.53 12.38
CA ARG A 14 -5.11 2.51 11.54
C ARG A 14 -5.96 3.12 10.44
N LEU A 15 -6.74 4.16 10.75
CA LEU A 15 -7.59 4.83 9.79
C LEU A 15 -6.76 5.47 8.66
N LEU A 16 -5.66 6.15 9.00
CA LEU A 16 -4.78 6.80 8.03
C LEU A 16 -4.00 5.79 7.20
N LEU A 17 -3.38 4.80 7.84
CA LEU A 17 -2.59 3.77 7.15
C LEU A 17 -3.49 2.90 6.26
N GLY A 18 -4.56 2.32 6.81
CA GLY A 18 -5.49 1.49 6.03
C GLY A 18 -6.25 2.30 4.98
N GLY A 19 -6.69 3.52 5.32
CA GLY A 19 -7.43 4.41 4.43
C GLY A 19 -6.63 4.83 3.20
N ALA A 20 -5.31 5.03 3.34
CA ALA A 20 -4.44 5.31 2.19
C ALA A 20 -4.48 4.17 1.15
N PHE A 21 -4.54 2.90 1.58
CA PHE A 21 -4.58 1.74 0.68
C PHE A 21 -5.97 1.49 0.09
N VAL A 22 -7.04 1.74 0.85
CA VAL A 22 -8.41 1.74 0.30
C VAL A 22 -8.53 2.78 -0.80
N PHE A 23 -8.10 4.02 -0.53
CA PHE A 23 -8.09 5.09 -1.51
C PHE A 23 -7.22 4.74 -2.73
N ALA A 24 -6.01 4.23 -2.52
CA ALA A 24 -5.12 3.82 -3.61
C ALA A 24 -5.77 2.74 -4.49
N GLY A 25 -6.46 1.76 -3.89
CA GLY A 25 -7.18 0.74 -4.64
C GLY A 25 -8.32 1.29 -5.48
N LEU A 26 -9.17 2.16 -4.93
CA LEU A 26 -10.24 2.80 -5.68
C LEU A 26 -9.69 3.64 -6.85
N ARG A 27 -8.62 4.41 -6.60
CA ARG A 27 -7.90 5.17 -7.62
C ARG A 27 -7.32 4.24 -8.70
N ASN A 28 -6.76 3.09 -8.32
CA ASN A 28 -6.18 2.15 -9.26
C ASN A 28 -7.23 1.48 -10.16
N VAL A 29 -8.47 1.27 -9.67
CA VAL A 29 -9.60 0.83 -10.50
C VAL A 29 -9.87 1.83 -11.62
N GLN A 30 -9.89 3.12 -11.31
CA GLN A 30 -10.10 4.17 -12.31
C GLN A 30 -8.95 4.27 -13.33
N ASN A 31 -7.73 3.90 -12.93
CA ASN A 31 -6.52 3.95 -13.77
C ASN A 31 -6.11 2.58 -14.33
N GLU A 32 -7.00 1.60 -14.31
CA GLU A 32 -6.69 0.20 -14.61
C GLU A 32 -6.01 0.01 -15.97
N ALA A 33 -6.55 0.61 -17.03
CA ALA A 33 -5.99 0.47 -18.38
C ALA A 33 -4.54 0.97 -18.48
N PHE A 34 -4.24 2.11 -17.85
CA PHE A 34 -2.90 2.69 -17.83
C PHE A 34 -1.92 1.81 -17.03
N LEU A 35 -2.32 1.37 -15.84
CA LEU A 35 -1.49 0.53 -14.97
C LEU A 35 -1.23 -0.84 -15.59
N THR A 36 -2.24 -1.46 -16.20
CA THR A 36 -2.10 -2.72 -16.95
C THR A 36 -1.08 -2.57 -18.07
N GLY A 37 -1.11 -1.46 -18.83
CA GLY A 37 -0.13 -1.17 -19.87
C GLY A 37 1.30 -1.04 -19.32
N LEU A 38 1.47 -0.33 -18.19
CA LEU A 38 2.76 -0.19 -17.51
C LEU A 38 3.31 -1.56 -17.05
N MET A 39 2.45 -2.39 -16.45
CA MET A 39 2.82 -3.72 -15.98
C MET A 39 3.19 -4.66 -17.13
N ALA A 40 2.43 -4.61 -18.24
CA ALA A 40 2.74 -5.39 -19.44
C ALA A 40 4.07 -4.96 -20.07
N ALA A 41 4.36 -3.66 -20.14
CA ALA A 41 5.65 -3.14 -20.62
C ALA A 41 6.84 -3.59 -19.74
N ARG A 42 6.57 -3.95 -18.48
CA ARG A 42 7.55 -4.54 -17.55
C ARG A 42 7.65 -6.06 -17.63
N GLY A 43 6.92 -6.70 -18.54
CA GLY A 43 6.94 -8.15 -18.71
C GLY A 43 6.17 -8.92 -17.63
N VAL A 44 5.27 -8.27 -16.88
CA VAL A 44 4.43 -8.95 -15.90
C VAL A 44 3.48 -9.91 -16.63
N PRO A 45 3.56 -11.24 -16.38
CA PRO A 45 2.63 -12.20 -16.98
C PRO A 45 1.21 -11.89 -16.53
N GLN A 46 0.25 -11.96 -17.46
CA GLN A 46 -1.16 -11.70 -17.18
C GLN A 46 -1.38 -10.36 -16.42
N ALA A 47 -0.69 -9.30 -16.85
CA ALA A 47 -0.64 -7.99 -16.18
C ALA A 47 -1.99 -7.49 -15.63
N ARG A 48 -3.07 -7.61 -16.41
CA ARG A 48 -4.41 -7.22 -15.98
C ARG A 48 -4.91 -8.02 -14.77
N LEU A 49 -4.73 -9.34 -14.78
CA LEU A 49 -5.13 -10.20 -13.67
C LEU A 49 -4.30 -9.90 -12.42
N ALA A 50 -2.98 -9.74 -12.58
CA ALA A 50 -2.08 -9.37 -11.50
C ALA A 50 -2.44 -8.01 -10.89
N LEU A 51 -2.81 -7.03 -11.71
CA LEU A 51 -3.26 -5.72 -11.26
C LEU A 51 -4.55 -5.84 -10.43
N TRP A 52 -5.57 -6.54 -10.93
CA TRP A 52 -6.83 -6.72 -10.20
C TRP A 52 -6.65 -7.48 -8.89
N ALA A 53 -5.79 -8.50 -8.87
CA ALA A 53 -5.42 -9.20 -7.65
C ALA A 53 -4.79 -8.23 -6.63
N GLY A 54 -3.85 -7.38 -7.08
CA GLY A 54 -3.25 -6.33 -6.25
C GLY A 54 -4.26 -5.31 -5.73
N ILE A 55 -5.19 -4.85 -6.58
CA ILE A 55 -6.26 -3.92 -6.20
C ILE A 55 -7.15 -4.51 -5.11
N VAL A 56 -7.66 -5.73 -5.31
CA VAL A 56 -8.55 -6.38 -4.33
C VAL A 56 -7.80 -6.60 -3.01
N LEU A 57 -6.58 -7.14 -3.08
CA LEU A 57 -5.76 -7.43 -1.91
C LEU A 57 -5.49 -6.16 -1.10
N GLN A 58 -5.02 -5.08 -1.74
CA GLN A 58 -4.69 -3.85 -1.02
C GLN A 58 -5.94 -3.16 -0.44
N THR A 59 -7.06 -3.17 -1.15
CA THR A 59 -8.30 -2.52 -0.68
C THR A 59 -8.90 -3.28 0.50
N VAL A 60 -8.98 -4.61 0.40
CA VAL A 60 -9.53 -5.45 1.48
C VAL A 60 -8.63 -5.39 2.71
N ALA A 61 -7.31 -5.53 2.56
CA ALA A 61 -6.39 -5.44 3.68
C ALA A 61 -6.39 -4.03 4.31
N GLY A 62 -6.44 -2.97 3.50
CA GLY A 62 -6.59 -1.60 3.99
C GLY A 62 -7.86 -1.39 4.81
N ALA A 63 -9.01 -1.91 4.33
CA ALA A 63 -10.28 -1.84 5.04
C ALA A 63 -10.27 -2.64 6.36
N LEU A 64 -9.64 -3.81 6.39
CA LEU A 64 -9.45 -4.61 7.60
C LEU A 64 -8.61 -3.85 8.64
N VAL A 65 -7.52 -3.21 8.22
CA VAL A 65 -6.70 -2.35 9.10
C VAL A 65 -7.55 -1.20 9.67
N MET A 66 -8.32 -0.48 8.83
CA MET A 66 -9.20 0.60 9.29
C MET A 66 -10.23 0.12 10.32
N ALA A 67 -10.86 -1.03 10.06
CA ALA A 67 -11.85 -1.63 10.94
C ALA A 67 -11.22 -2.22 12.23
N GLY A 68 -9.89 -2.34 12.28
CA GLY A 68 -9.19 -2.98 13.40
C GLY A 68 -9.36 -4.49 13.46
N LEU A 69 -9.72 -5.12 12.33
CA LEU A 69 -9.97 -6.55 12.23
C LEU A 69 -8.74 -7.25 11.66
N TRP A 70 -8.28 -8.31 12.33
CA TRP A 70 -7.09 -9.08 11.94
C TRP A 70 -5.88 -8.19 11.60
N THR A 71 -5.68 -7.12 12.37
CA THR A 71 -4.74 -6.03 12.06
C THR A 71 -3.33 -6.51 11.75
N ALA A 72 -2.80 -7.48 12.50
CA ALA A 72 -1.49 -8.07 12.24
C ALA A 72 -1.41 -8.73 10.84
N ILE A 73 -2.38 -9.58 10.51
CA ILE A 73 -2.40 -10.31 9.23
C ILE A 73 -2.61 -9.33 8.07
N ALA A 74 -3.58 -8.42 8.20
CA ALA A 74 -3.86 -7.43 7.16
C ALA A 74 -2.64 -6.52 6.91
N SER A 75 -1.95 -6.09 7.98
CA SER A 75 -0.72 -5.29 7.87
C SER A 75 0.41 -6.08 7.21
N ALA A 76 0.59 -7.36 7.53
CA ALA A 76 1.60 -8.22 6.90
C ALA A 76 1.34 -8.38 5.39
N VAL A 77 0.07 -8.54 5.00
CA VAL A 77 -0.35 -8.58 3.60
C VAL A 77 -0.01 -7.27 2.87
N LEU A 78 -0.24 -6.12 3.50
CA LEU A 78 0.12 -4.81 2.93
C LEU A 78 1.64 -4.60 2.82
N VAL A 79 2.43 -5.11 3.78
CA VAL A 79 3.90 -5.12 3.66
C VAL A 79 4.35 -5.95 2.45
N LEU A 80 3.80 -7.16 2.27
CA LEU A 80 4.10 -7.99 1.10
C LEU A 80 3.70 -7.30 -0.20
N PHE A 81 2.51 -6.68 -0.22
CA PHE A 81 2.06 -5.89 -1.37
C PHE A 81 3.06 -4.78 -1.70
N LEU A 82 3.53 -4.02 -0.70
CA LEU A 82 4.53 -2.97 -0.89
C LEU A 82 5.85 -3.53 -1.44
N ILE A 83 6.34 -4.66 -0.94
CA ILE A 83 7.57 -5.31 -1.43
C ILE A 83 7.48 -5.64 -2.92
N VAL A 84 6.30 -6.09 -3.39
CA VAL A 84 6.09 -6.44 -4.80
C VAL A 84 5.81 -5.21 -5.67
N ALA A 85 4.94 -4.31 -5.22
CA ALA A 85 4.50 -3.15 -6.00
C ALA A 85 5.60 -2.08 -6.13
N THR A 86 6.42 -1.88 -5.10
CA THR A 86 7.46 -0.83 -5.08
C THR A 86 8.46 -0.95 -6.23
N PRO A 87 9.14 -2.09 -6.46
CA PRO A 87 10.05 -2.21 -7.60
C PRO A 87 9.33 -2.13 -8.95
N MET A 88 8.03 -2.47 -9.01
CA MET A 88 7.25 -2.38 -10.23
C MET A 88 6.94 -0.92 -10.62
N PHE A 89 6.54 -0.08 -9.66
CA PHE A 89 6.09 1.28 -9.92
C PHE A 89 7.11 2.38 -9.56
N HIS A 90 8.11 2.07 -8.74
CA HIS A 90 9.12 3.01 -8.23
C HIS A 90 10.57 2.55 -8.49
N ASN A 91 10.82 1.89 -9.63
CA ASN A 91 12.16 1.56 -10.13
C ASN A 91 12.97 2.79 -10.56
N PHE A 92 13.37 3.60 -9.59
CA PHE A 92 14.14 4.82 -9.84
C PHE A 92 15.48 4.54 -10.52
N TRP A 93 16.02 3.31 -10.46
CA TRP A 93 17.28 2.93 -11.09
C TRP A 93 17.26 2.96 -12.62
N ASP A 94 16.08 2.85 -13.24
CA ASP A 94 15.92 2.87 -14.70
C ASP A 94 15.52 4.25 -15.25
N HIS A 95 15.52 5.29 -14.42
CA HIS A 95 15.00 6.61 -14.78
C HIS A 95 16.02 7.72 -14.47
N GLN A 96 15.84 8.88 -15.09
CA GLN A 96 16.69 10.06 -14.87
C GLN A 96 15.85 11.34 -14.70
N GLY A 97 16.48 12.41 -14.23
CA GLY A 97 15.84 13.72 -14.11
C GLY A 97 14.63 13.73 -13.14
N PRO A 98 13.62 14.56 -13.42
CA PRO A 98 12.44 14.72 -12.54
C PRO A 98 11.67 13.41 -12.27
N ASP A 99 11.61 12.49 -13.24
CA ASP A 99 10.91 11.22 -13.06
C ASP A 99 11.62 10.32 -12.04
N ARG A 100 12.96 10.28 -12.08
CA ARG A 100 13.76 9.56 -11.07
C ARG A 100 13.47 10.07 -9.66
N ALA A 101 13.42 11.39 -9.49
CA ALA A 101 13.13 12.00 -8.18
C ALA A 101 11.74 11.62 -7.67
N SER A 102 10.72 11.65 -8.54
CA SER A 102 9.36 11.21 -8.19
C SER A 102 9.31 9.74 -7.75
N ARG A 103 10.05 8.86 -8.43
CA ARG A 103 10.15 7.44 -8.07
C ARG A 103 10.90 7.21 -6.76
N ILE A 104 11.95 7.96 -6.47
CA ILE A 104 12.63 7.91 -5.17
C ILE A 104 11.66 8.27 -4.05
N ASN A 105 10.86 9.33 -4.23
CA ASN A 105 9.86 9.73 -3.23
C ASN A 105 8.81 8.63 -3.00
N GLY A 106 8.33 8.00 -4.08
CA GLY A 106 7.42 6.86 -3.97
C GLY A 106 8.04 5.65 -3.26
N PHE A 107 9.29 5.32 -3.58
CA PHE A 107 10.04 4.25 -2.92
C PHE A 107 10.17 4.50 -1.41
N VAL A 108 10.66 5.69 -1.03
CA VAL A 108 10.84 6.06 0.39
C VAL A 108 9.50 6.12 1.11
N GLY A 109 8.46 6.64 0.47
CA GLY A 109 7.09 6.64 1.00
C GLY A 109 6.60 5.23 1.32
N ASN A 110 6.82 4.28 0.40
CA ASN A 110 6.45 2.87 0.62
C ASN A 110 7.27 2.22 1.74
N VAL A 111 8.55 2.55 1.89
CA VAL A 111 9.37 2.09 3.04
C VAL A 111 8.79 2.61 4.36
N ALA A 112 8.42 3.90 4.42
CA ALA A 112 7.81 4.48 5.61
C ALA A 112 6.46 3.83 5.95
N LEU A 113 5.61 3.59 4.94
CA LEU A 113 4.33 2.87 5.11
C LEU A 113 4.55 1.45 5.63
N ALA A 114 5.54 0.72 5.09
CA ALA A 114 5.89 -0.62 5.58
C ALA A 114 6.31 -0.57 7.06
N GLY A 115 7.11 0.43 7.47
CA GLY A 115 7.45 0.66 8.87
C GLY A 115 6.21 0.88 9.76
N GLY A 116 5.24 1.66 9.29
CA GLY A 116 3.96 1.86 9.99
C GLY A 116 3.12 0.59 10.13
N PHE A 117 3.15 -0.30 9.13
CA PHE A 117 2.50 -1.60 9.25
C PHE A 117 3.23 -2.56 10.19
N LEU A 118 4.56 -2.56 10.19
CA LEU A 118 5.36 -3.36 11.12
C LEU A 118 5.09 -2.98 12.59
N THR A 119 4.91 -1.69 12.88
CA THR A 119 4.51 -1.25 14.23
C THR A 119 3.10 -1.68 14.59
N LEU A 120 2.14 -1.65 13.65
CA LEU A 120 0.80 -2.21 13.89
C LEU A 120 0.80 -3.72 14.10
N ILE A 121 1.68 -4.46 13.41
CA ILE A 121 1.88 -5.89 13.63
C ILE A 121 2.39 -6.11 15.06
N ALA A 122 3.48 -5.45 15.43
CA ALA A 122 4.09 -5.60 16.76
C ALA A 122 3.10 -5.25 17.89
N GLN A 123 2.23 -4.27 17.67
CA GLN A 123 1.23 -3.85 18.63
C GLN A 123 0.03 -4.81 18.76
N SER A 124 -0.16 -5.70 17.78
CA SER A 124 -1.26 -6.68 17.76
C SER A 124 -0.83 -8.07 18.25
N LEU A 125 0.44 -8.24 18.65
CA LEU A 125 1.01 -9.44 19.27
C LEU A 125 0.89 -9.36 20.79
#